data_AF-A0A6N9TZH4-F1
#
_entry.id   AF-A0A6N9TZH4-F1
#
_cell.length_a   1.000
_cell.length_b   1.000
_cell.length_c   1.000
_cell.angle_alpha   90.00
_cell.angle_beta   90.00
_cell.angle_gamma   90.00
#
_symmetry.space_group_name_H-M   'P 1'
#
loop_
_entity.id
_entity.type
_entity.pdbx_description
1 polymer ?
#
loop_
_entity_poly.entity_id
_entity_poly.type
_entity_poly.pdbx_seq_one_letter_code
_entity_poly.pdbx_strand_id
1 'polypeptide(L)' 'MPWSVRPLRTGRTWVTAPDAASLRARWDRLVRAEGAERERLFRPGRARTPWTGAAALPGRSTGTGAFARDPG' A
#
# COMPACT_ATOMS: atom_id res chain seq x y z
N MET A 1 33.41 8.38 -0.86
CA MET A 1 32.23 7.91 -1.62
C MET A 1 31.20 9.04 -1.63
N PRO A 2 31.13 9.88 -2.67
CA PRO A 2 30.65 11.25 -2.51
C PRO A 2 29.17 11.47 -2.82
N TRP A 3 28.30 10.46 -2.74
CA TRP A 3 26.88 10.74 -2.73
C TRP A 3 26.13 9.84 -1.76
N SER A 4 25.68 10.47 -0.68
CA SER A 4 24.69 9.91 0.23
C SER A 4 23.31 10.12 -0.39
N VAL A 5 22.55 9.04 -0.56
CA VAL A 5 21.16 9.11 -1.03
C VAL A 5 20.26 9.25 0.18
N ARG A 6 19.19 10.04 0.06
CA ARG A 6 18.18 10.11 1.11
C ARG A 6 17.60 8.71 1.38
N PRO A 7 17.40 8.33 2.65
CA PRO A 7 16.79 7.04 2.98
C PRO A 7 15.37 6.95 2.41
N LEU A 8 14.99 5.73 2.03
CA LEU A 8 13.68 5.41 1.48
C LEU A 8 12.58 5.86 2.45
N ARG A 9 11.66 6.72 1.97
CA ARG A 9 10.47 7.11 2.73
C ARG A 9 9.28 6.35 2.19
N THR A 10 9.00 5.19 2.77
CA THR A 10 7.85 4.36 2.37
C THR A 10 6.50 5.03 2.63
N GLY A 11 6.47 6.06 3.50
CA GLY A 11 5.23 6.77 3.88
C GLY A 11 4.24 5.91 4.68
N ARG A 12 4.59 4.65 4.96
CA ARG A 12 3.77 3.68 5.67
C ARG A 12 4.67 2.79 6.53
N THR A 13 4.53 2.91 7.85
CA THR A 13 5.39 2.21 8.81
C THR A 13 5.16 0.69 8.82
N TRP A 14 4.02 0.21 8.31
CA TRP A 14 3.70 -1.21 8.30
C TRP A 14 4.30 -1.97 7.10
N VAL A 15 4.84 -1.26 6.09
CA VAL A 15 5.48 -1.86 4.91
C VAL A 15 6.91 -2.34 5.22
N THR A 16 7.49 -1.90 6.35
CA THR A 16 8.83 -2.31 6.82
C THR A 16 8.74 -3.01 8.17
N ALA A 17 9.52 -4.07 8.38
CA ALA A 17 9.62 -4.81 9.65
C ALA A 17 11.07 -5.25 9.89
N PRO A 18 11.45 -5.52 11.15
CA PRO A 18 12.78 -6.03 11.48
C PRO A 18 13.03 -7.45 10.97
N ASP A 19 11.96 -8.24 10.76
CA ASP A 19 12.03 -9.62 10.30
C ASP A 19 10.89 -9.96 9.32
N ALA A 20 11.08 -11.05 8.57
CA ALA A 20 10.14 -11.51 7.56
C ALA A 20 8.82 -12.04 8.15
N ALA A 21 8.84 -12.65 9.33
CA ALA A 21 7.64 -13.21 9.95
C ALA A 21 6.68 -12.09 10.39
N SER A 22 7.20 -11.02 10.99
CA SER A 22 6.46 -9.80 11.30
C SER A 22 5.83 -9.16 10.06
N LEU A 23 6.54 -9.15 8.93
CA LEU A 23 5.99 -8.63 7.68
C LEU A 23 4.87 -9.54 7.14
N ARG A 24 5.08 -10.85 7.16
CA ARG A 24 4.11 -11.86 6.72
C ARG A 24 2.82 -11.78 7.53
N ALA A 25 2.91 -11.78 8.86
CA ALA A 25 1.75 -11.71 9.74
C ALA A 25 0.92 -10.43 9.52
N ARG A 26 1.57 -9.28 9.29
CA ARG A 26 0.87 -8.03 8.98
C ARG A 26 0.16 -8.08 7.62
N TRP A 27 0.79 -8.68 6.61
CA TRP A 27 0.15 -8.88 5.31
C TRP A 27 -1.01 -9.86 5.40
N ASP A 28 -0.84 -10.99 6.09
CA ASP A 28 -1.90 -11.98 6.29
C ASP A 28 -3.11 -11.36 6.99
N ARG A 29 -2.87 -10.49 7.99
CA ARG A 29 -3.94 -9.74 8.64
C ARG A 29 -4.66 -8.81 7.66
N LEU A 30 -3.93 -8.08 6.82
CA LEU A 30 -4.54 -7.17 5.85
C LEU A 30 -5.36 -7.92 4.79
N VAL A 31 -4.83 -9.03 4.26
CA VAL A 31 -5.49 -9.85 3.24
C VAL A 31 -6.78 -10.47 3.79
N ARG A 32 -6.80 -10.85 5.07
CA ARG A 32 -8.01 -11.40 5.70
C ARG A 32 -9.02 -10.35 6.17
N ALA A 33 -8.62 -9.09 6.27
CA ALA A 33 -9.52 -8.03 6.70
C ALA A 33 -10.47 -7.63 5.56
N GLU A 34 -11.70 -7.30 5.93
CA GLU A 34 -12.72 -6.86 4.99
C GLU A 34 -13.36 -5.53 5.43
N GLY A 35 -14.03 -4.87 4.48
CA GLY A 35 -14.80 -3.65 4.71
C GLY A 35 -14.04 -2.58 5.52
N ALA A 36 -14.66 -2.12 6.61
CA ALA A 36 -14.13 -1.05 7.45
C ALA A 36 -12.82 -1.42 8.17
N GLU A 37 -12.59 -2.70 8.50
CA GLU A 37 -11.32 -3.09 9.11
C GLU A 37 -10.18 -2.97 8.10
N ARG A 38 -10.38 -3.48 6.88
CA ARG A 38 -9.39 -3.37 5.80
C ARG A 38 -9.04 -1.91 5.53
N GLU A 39 -10.05 -1.04 5.44
CA GLU A 39 -9.83 0.39 5.25
C GLU A 39 -8.99 1.01 6.38
N ARG A 40 -9.30 0.70 7.65
CA ARG A 40 -8.51 1.16 8.80
C ARG A 40 -7.05 0.71 8.72
N LEU A 41 -6.80 -0.55 8.32
CA LEU A 41 -5.45 -1.10 8.19
C LEU A 41 -4.64 -0.42 7.07
N PHE A 42 -5.28 0.00 5.98
CA PHE A 42 -4.61 0.76 4.91
C PHE A 42 -4.15 2.16 5.33
N ARG A 43 -4.70 2.71 6.42
CA ARG A 43 -4.47 4.09 6.90
C ARG A 43 -4.67 5.11 5.76
N PRO A 44 -5.92 5.31 5.28
CA PRO A 44 -6.22 6.21 4.19
C PRO A 44 -5.75 7.63 4.51
N GLY A 45 -5.11 8.27 3.53
CA GLY A 45 -4.76 9.68 3.59
C GLY A 45 -5.66 10.50 2.67
N ARG A 46 -5.56 11.83 2.72
CA ARG A 46 -6.41 12.76 1.96
C ARG A 46 -6.60 12.40 0.48
N ALA A 47 -5.52 11.96 -0.18
CA ALA A 47 -5.50 11.68 -1.62
C ALA A 47 -5.36 10.18 -1.96
N ARG A 48 -5.24 9.29 -0.96
CA ARG A 48 -5.03 7.86 -1.19
C ARG A 48 -5.87 7.04 -0.24
N THR A 49 -6.95 6.49 -0.77
CA THR A 49 -7.85 5.55 -0.10
C THR A 49 -8.02 4.30 -0.97
N PRO A 50 -8.49 3.17 -0.41
CA PRO A 50 -8.86 1.99 -1.19
C PRO A 50 -9.92 2.27 -2.28
N TRP A 51 -10.70 3.33 -2.12
CA TRP A 51 -11.79 3.74 -3.00
C TRP A 51 -11.36 4.70 -4.12
N THR A 52 -10.11 5.16 -4.11
CA THR A 52 -9.56 6.05 -5.13
C THR A 52 -8.64 5.29 -6.07
N GLY A 53 -8.91 5.40 -7.39
CA GLY A 53 -8.05 4.83 -8.42
C GLY A 53 -6.68 5.50 -8.48
N ALA A 54 -5.69 4.78 -9.03
CA ALA A 54 -4.37 5.35 -9.28
C ALA A 54 -4.36 6.18 -10.58
N ALA A 55 -3.38 7.07 -10.72
CA ALA A 55 -3.11 7.68 -12.01
C ALA A 55 -2.46 6.65 -12.95
N ALA A 56 -2.89 6.60 -14.20
CA ALA A 56 -2.28 5.76 -15.22
C ALA A 56 -0.87 6.25 -15.55
N LEU A 57 0.03 5.29 -15.77
CA LEU A 57 1.37 5.58 -16.25
C LEU A 57 1.32 5.85 -17.76
N PRO A 58 2.02 6.88 -18.27
CA PRO A 58 2.06 7.15 -19.71
C PRO A 58 2.50 5.92 -20.52
N GLY A 59 1.77 5.62 -21.59
CA GLY A 59 2.07 4.50 -22.49
C GLY A 59 1.79 3.10 -21.91
N ARG A 60 1.06 2.99 -20.80
CA ARG A 60 0.68 1.70 -20.19
C ARG A 60 -0.83 1.52 -20.14
N SER A 61 -1.33 0.44 -20.72
CA SER A 61 -2.69 -0.06 -20.52
C SER A 61 -2.72 -0.97 -19.29
N THR A 62 -2.75 -0.38 -18.10
CA THR A 62 -2.88 -1.11 -16.83
C THR A 62 -4.13 -0.68 -16.10
N GLY A 63 -4.79 -1.61 -15.41
CA GLY A 63 -5.92 -1.30 -14.55
C GLY A 63 -5.52 -0.29 -13.47
N THR A 64 -6.23 0.83 -13.41
CA THR A 64 -6.05 1.85 -12.37
C THR A 64 -7.31 2.11 -11.56
N GLY A 65 -8.22 1.14 -11.60
CA GLY A 65 -9.45 1.14 -10.80
C GLY A 65 -9.15 1.25 -9.31
N ALA A 66 -10.18 1.64 -8.56
CA ALA A 66 -10.11 1.65 -7.11
C ALA A 66 -9.99 0.21 -6.59
N PHE A 67 -8.99 -0.05 -5.75
CA PHE A 67 -8.75 -1.36 -5.15
C PHE A 67 -9.99 -1.96 -4.49
N ALA A 68 -10.81 -1.16 -3.80
CA ALA A 68 -12.01 -1.63 -3.12
C ALA A 68 -13.11 -2.16 -4.06
N ARG A 69 -13.05 -1.84 -5.36
CA ARG A 69 -14.00 -2.35 -6.37
C ARG A 69 -13.51 -3.63 -7.04
N ASP A 70 -12.20 -3.83 -7.05
CA ASP A 70 -11.52 -4.95 -7.70
C ASP A 70 -10.22 -5.25 -6.93
N PRO A 71 -10.32 -5.97 -5.79
CA PRO A 71 -9.19 -6.20 -4.90
C PRO A 71 -8.21 -7.27 -5.40
N GLY A 72 -8.48 -7.91 -6.55
CA GLY A 72 -7.68 -9.00 -7.13
C GLY A 72 -8.51 -10.22 -7.50
#